data_AF-A0A428WN38-F1
#
_entry.id   AF-A0A428WN38-F1
#
_cell.length_a   1.000
_cell.length_b   1.000
_cell.length_c   1.000
_cell.angle_alpha   90.00
_cell.angle_beta   90.00
_cell.angle_gamma   90.00
#
_symmetry.space_group_name_H-M   'P 1'
#
loop_
_entity.id
_entity.type
_entity.pdbx_description
1 polymer ?
#
loop_
_entity_poly.entity_id
_entity_poly.type
_entity_poly.pdbx_seq_one_letter_code
_entity_poly.pdbx_strand_id
1 'polypeptide(L)'
;MSTQVWLDPPTPGRRRAARRIEIRLGRWFATVELNRDDYVDHARSQGRDDDVEISPEFKEALERCADAACDHLWVSGYPGGFIGGTGPHFVTLPVPFAFADEACEALRAAEMDGDVTGLDALTTKLAVPLDRWLAPGERQLRRGIDFSGPPSSMLKFLRYRADARGLRLNGRAVPGAVWVSPVMPPARRHLRAEFPEQFAHWADPALYAEHQDPDDEPFRPYVGGRDRDQHTAPEPVQFLDAQADDRRDKSCSCGFYDPWDDSNTARHAQAHMRWATGVSVPRNVHWYGGKIAVVATTSPTVWRKLAYQAALLPKRENHYDFASFGVGVGEPVDNNLRAYLYRDEASRHVVGFVSVWDSPCNQWHPFDDSDRNTPVSRDVLRPVVNVIFTAQLWRRRRVAQQMVDAVARHAGITTTDVAWSPPFSTGGRALAQSLSPAGVWVPANPTPEEAKP
;
A
#
# COMPACT_ATOMS: atom_id res chain seq x y z
N MET A 1 -26.07 5.90 19.95
CA MET A 1 -26.97 6.93 20.53
C MET A 1 -26.61 8.27 19.92
N SER A 2 -27.60 9.09 19.60
CA SER A 2 -27.43 10.41 18.99
C SER A 2 -28.01 11.44 19.96
N THR A 3 -27.23 12.46 20.30
CA THR A 3 -27.69 13.62 21.08
C THR A 3 -27.84 14.79 20.14
N GLN A 4 -28.95 15.54 20.25
CA GLN A 4 -29.23 16.69 19.40
C GLN A 4 -29.38 17.96 20.25
N VAL A 5 -28.72 19.05 19.82
CA VAL A 5 -28.81 20.38 20.41
C VAL A 5 -29.35 21.35 19.36
N TRP A 6 -30.47 22.01 19.65
CA TRP A 6 -31.03 23.04 18.76
C TRP A 6 -30.42 24.39 19.07
N LEU A 7 -30.00 25.12 18.02
CA LEU A 7 -29.42 26.46 18.16
C LEU A 7 -30.50 27.54 18.12
N ASP A 8 -31.52 27.34 17.29
CA ASP A 8 -32.66 28.24 17.16
C ASP A 8 -33.81 27.81 18.10
N PRO A 9 -34.59 28.77 18.65
CA PRO A 9 -35.69 28.47 19.54
C PRO A 9 -36.75 27.61 18.82
N PRO A 10 -37.28 26.55 19.45
CA PRO A 10 -38.28 25.69 18.83
C PRO A 10 -39.61 26.47 18.69
N THR A 11 -39.83 27.11 17.55
CA THR A 11 -41.14 27.69 17.23
C THR A 11 -42.06 26.59 16.69
N PRO A 12 -43.29 26.44 17.22
CA PRO A 12 -44.24 25.48 16.67
C PRO A 12 -44.47 25.74 15.17
N GLY A 13 -44.20 24.74 14.32
CA GLY A 13 -44.33 24.83 12.86
C GLY A 13 -43.07 25.25 12.08
N ARG A 14 -41.98 25.68 12.74
CA ARG A 14 -40.71 26.10 12.09
C ARG A 14 -39.52 25.16 12.33
N ARG A 15 -39.74 23.89 12.69
CA ARG A 15 -38.65 22.90 12.81
C ARG A 15 -37.81 22.76 11.53
N ARG A 16 -38.36 23.13 10.37
CA ARG A 16 -37.71 23.13 9.04
C ARG A 16 -36.80 24.33 8.77
N ALA A 17 -36.54 25.20 9.75
CA ALA A 17 -35.69 26.39 9.56
C ALA A 17 -34.61 26.51 10.65
N ALA A 18 -34.39 25.46 11.44
CA ALA A 18 -33.56 25.52 12.62
C ALA A 18 -32.23 24.78 12.41
N ARG A 19 -31.16 25.45 12.78
CA ARG A 19 -29.81 24.89 12.87
C ARG A 19 -29.73 24.00 14.09
N ARG A 20 -29.06 22.86 13.94
CA ARG A 20 -28.88 21.90 15.04
C ARG A 20 -27.50 21.28 15.00
N ILE A 21 -26.99 20.94 16.18
CA ILE A 21 -25.77 20.16 16.33
C ILE A 21 -26.16 18.73 16.72
N GLU A 22 -25.68 17.75 15.96
CA GLU A 22 -25.85 16.33 16.24
C GLU A 22 -24.53 15.72 16.69
N ILE A 23 -24.55 15.01 17.82
CA ILE A 23 -23.40 14.24 18.30
C ILE A 23 -23.68 12.76 18.01
N ARG A 24 -22.92 12.18 17.08
CA ARG A 24 -22.99 10.75 16.74
C ARG A 24 -21.79 10.02 17.34
N LEU A 25 -22.06 9.14 18.29
CA LEU A 25 -21.03 8.30 18.90
C LEU A 25 -20.67 7.14 17.96
N GLY A 26 -19.45 7.14 17.46
CA GLY A 26 -18.88 6.02 16.71
C GLY A 26 -18.23 4.98 17.62
N ARG A 27 -17.46 4.06 17.03
CA ARG A 27 -16.69 3.05 17.79
C ARG A 27 -15.44 3.64 18.45
N TRP A 28 -14.82 4.63 17.83
CA TRP A 28 -13.50 5.15 18.20
C TRP A 28 -13.51 6.62 18.61
N PHE A 29 -14.48 7.39 18.12
CA PHE A 29 -14.57 8.84 18.30
C PHE A 29 -16.02 9.27 18.15
N ALA A 30 -16.31 10.52 18.52
CA ALA A 30 -17.60 11.18 18.29
C ALA A 30 -17.51 12.05 17.03
N THR A 31 -18.55 12.02 16.22
CA THR A 31 -18.74 12.98 15.14
C THR A 31 -19.70 14.06 15.61
N VAL A 32 -19.24 15.30 15.69
CA VAL A 32 -20.08 16.46 15.99
C VAL A 32 -20.42 17.16 14.67
N GLU A 33 -21.69 17.15 14.31
CA GLU A 33 -22.19 17.66 13.04
C GLU A 33 -23.06 18.89 13.28
N LEU A 34 -22.65 20.05 12.79
CA LEU A 34 -23.53 21.20 12.68
C LEU A 34 -24.34 21.05 11.38
N ASN A 35 -25.61 20.75 11.52
CA ASN A 35 -26.56 20.59 10.43
C ASN A 35 -27.33 21.90 10.23
N ARG A 36 -27.16 22.49 9.05
CA ARG A 36 -27.77 23.74 8.59
C ARG A 36 -28.69 23.50 7.39
N ASP A 37 -28.93 22.25 6.98
CA ASP A 37 -29.54 21.91 5.69
C ASP A 37 -30.90 22.59 5.49
N ASP A 38 -31.81 22.33 6.44
CA ASP A 38 -33.14 22.95 6.53
C ASP A 38 -33.09 24.49 6.62
N TYR A 39 -32.10 25.03 7.36
CA TYR A 39 -31.90 26.48 7.51
C TYR A 39 -31.49 27.13 6.19
N VAL A 40 -30.53 26.52 5.48
CA VAL A 40 -29.99 27.02 4.22
C VAL A 40 -31.08 27.06 3.15
N ASP A 41 -31.83 25.98 2.99
CA ASP A 41 -32.92 25.92 2.02
C ASP A 41 -33.99 26.97 2.33
N HIS A 42 -34.30 27.16 3.61
CA HIS A 42 -35.25 28.18 4.03
C HIS A 42 -34.72 29.61 3.78
N ALA A 43 -33.47 29.91 4.14
CA ALA A 43 -32.86 31.22 3.93
C ALA A 43 -32.82 31.61 2.45
N ARG A 44 -32.40 30.68 1.58
CA ARG A 44 -32.45 30.86 0.11
C ARG A 44 -33.86 31.10 -0.41
N SER A 45 -34.86 30.37 0.10
CA SER A 45 -36.26 30.57 -0.29
C SER A 45 -36.79 31.97 0.05
N GLN A 46 -36.15 32.66 0.99
CA GLN A 46 -36.48 34.02 1.41
C GLN A 46 -35.56 35.09 0.79
N GLY A 47 -34.66 34.70 -0.13
CA GLY A 47 -33.69 35.62 -0.75
C GLY A 47 -32.60 36.11 0.19
N ARG A 48 -32.29 35.36 1.26
CA ARG A 48 -31.23 35.67 2.23
C ARG A 48 -29.99 34.80 1.96
N ASP A 49 -29.44 34.92 0.77
CA ASP A 49 -28.29 34.10 0.35
C ASP A 49 -27.02 34.44 1.16
N ASP A 50 -26.88 35.69 1.60
CA ASP A 50 -25.74 36.13 2.43
C ASP A 50 -25.73 35.46 3.82
N ASP A 51 -26.89 35.05 4.35
CA ASP A 51 -27.01 34.38 5.65
C ASP A 51 -26.56 32.90 5.60
N VAL A 52 -26.41 32.34 4.40
CA VAL A 52 -26.10 30.92 4.16
C VAL A 52 -24.61 30.65 4.22
N GLU A 53 -23.78 31.62 3.86
CA GLU A 53 -22.35 31.42 3.74
C GLU A 53 -21.69 31.33 5.12
N ILE A 54 -20.80 30.35 5.30
CA ILE A 54 -19.98 30.23 6.51
C ILE A 54 -18.83 31.21 6.33
N SER A 55 -18.54 32.03 7.36
CA SER A 55 -17.45 32.99 7.27
C SER A 55 -16.12 32.29 6.97
N PRO A 56 -15.21 32.93 6.20
CA PRO A 56 -13.89 32.38 5.94
C PRO A 56 -13.12 32.05 7.23
N GLU A 57 -13.23 32.90 8.25
CA GLU A 57 -12.56 32.70 9.54
C GLU A 57 -13.07 31.45 10.26
N PHE A 58 -14.39 31.21 10.25
CA PHE A 58 -14.96 29.99 10.82
C PHE A 58 -14.50 28.77 10.03
N LYS A 59 -14.53 28.82 8.70
CA LYS A 59 -14.07 27.72 7.85
C LYS A 59 -12.60 27.37 8.13
N GLU A 60 -11.71 28.35 8.17
CA GLU A 60 -10.29 28.13 8.46
C GLU A 60 -10.06 27.56 9.87
N ALA A 61 -10.73 28.10 10.90
CA ALA A 61 -10.62 27.60 12.26
C ALA A 61 -11.12 26.15 12.39
N LEU A 62 -12.21 25.83 11.69
CA LEU A 62 -12.78 24.50 11.64
C LEU A 62 -11.85 23.51 10.92
N GLU A 63 -11.26 23.89 9.78
CA GLU A 63 -10.30 23.05 9.05
C GLU A 63 -9.07 22.75 9.91
N ARG A 64 -8.50 23.75 10.60
CA ARG A 64 -7.39 23.55 11.55
C ARG A 64 -7.77 22.60 12.69
N CYS A 65 -8.95 22.80 13.27
CA CYS A 65 -9.45 21.96 14.36
C CYS A 65 -9.69 20.52 13.90
N ALA A 66 -10.28 20.33 12.73
CA ALA A 66 -10.53 19.02 12.14
C ALA A 66 -9.22 18.28 11.85
N ASP A 67 -8.22 18.96 11.29
CA ASP A 67 -6.89 18.40 11.05
C ASP A 67 -6.21 17.95 12.36
N ALA A 68 -6.23 18.80 13.38
CA ALA A 68 -5.67 18.48 14.70
C ALA A 68 -6.39 17.29 15.35
N ALA A 69 -7.72 17.23 15.25
CA ALA A 69 -8.51 16.14 15.78
C ALA A 69 -8.25 14.81 15.05
N CYS A 70 -8.14 14.85 13.72
CA CYS A 70 -7.80 13.69 12.91
C CYS A 70 -6.41 13.15 13.28
N ASP A 71 -5.42 14.03 13.45
CA ASP A 71 -4.08 13.66 13.90
C ASP A 71 -4.10 13.01 15.27
N HIS A 72 -4.81 13.62 16.22
CA HIS A 72 -4.97 13.09 17.56
C HIS A 72 -5.56 11.68 17.56
N LEU A 73 -6.59 11.45 16.76
CA LEU A 73 -7.26 10.15 16.63
C LEU A 73 -6.37 9.09 15.97
N TRP A 74 -5.59 9.45 14.94
CA TRP A 74 -4.62 8.53 14.34
C TRP A 74 -3.49 8.15 15.29
N VAL A 75 -2.94 9.12 16.03
CA VAL A 75 -1.94 8.87 17.10
C VAL A 75 -2.53 7.98 18.19
N SER A 76 -3.83 8.12 18.45
CA SER A 76 -4.58 7.29 19.38
C SER A 76 -4.87 5.87 18.88
N GLY A 77 -4.55 5.58 17.61
CA GLY A 77 -4.62 4.24 17.02
C GLY A 77 -5.84 3.98 16.14
N TYR A 78 -6.63 4.99 15.81
CA TYR A 78 -7.70 4.85 14.82
C TYR A 78 -7.09 4.49 13.44
N PRO A 79 -7.52 3.41 12.77
CA PRO A 79 -6.93 2.98 11.50
C PRO A 79 -7.70 3.45 10.26
N GLY A 80 -8.86 4.08 10.43
CA GLY A 80 -9.77 4.43 9.35
C GLY A 80 -9.52 5.82 8.77
N GLY A 81 -10.30 6.15 7.73
CA GLY A 81 -10.45 7.51 7.24
C GLY A 81 -11.52 8.29 8.03
N PHE A 82 -11.56 9.58 7.78
CA PHE A 82 -12.60 10.48 8.29
C PHE A 82 -13.47 10.91 7.12
N ILE A 83 -14.78 11.00 7.35
CA ILE A 83 -15.69 11.66 6.44
C ILE A 83 -15.94 13.03 7.07
N GLY A 84 -15.42 14.07 6.42
CA GLY A 84 -15.54 15.45 6.84
C GLY A 84 -16.02 16.30 5.68
N GLY A 85 -16.70 17.40 6.01
CA GLY A 85 -17.16 18.40 5.06
C GLY A 85 -17.37 19.72 5.77
N THR A 86 -16.93 20.79 5.13
CA THR A 86 -17.12 22.18 5.56
C THR A 86 -17.96 22.88 4.49
N GLY A 87 -19.23 22.47 4.41
CA GLY A 87 -20.18 22.98 3.43
C GLY A 87 -21.20 23.92 4.06
N PRO A 88 -21.92 24.71 3.26
CA PRO A 88 -22.97 25.59 3.77
C PRO A 88 -24.08 24.81 4.49
N HIS A 89 -24.41 23.61 4.01
CA HIS A 89 -25.48 22.77 4.58
C HIS A 89 -25.05 21.98 5.82
N PHE A 90 -23.79 21.59 5.90
CA PHE A 90 -23.29 20.81 7.04
C PHE A 90 -21.80 21.01 7.27
N VAL A 91 -21.45 21.02 8.54
CA VAL A 91 -20.09 21.02 9.06
C VAL A 91 -19.92 19.77 9.90
N THR A 92 -18.84 19.01 9.68
CA THR A 92 -18.56 17.78 10.42
C THR A 92 -17.20 17.83 11.07
N LEU A 93 -17.15 17.61 12.39
CA LEU A 93 -15.93 17.63 13.19
C LEU A 93 -15.77 16.29 13.95
N PRO A 94 -14.84 15.42 13.54
CA PRO A 94 -14.53 14.19 14.29
C PRO A 94 -13.65 14.54 15.51
N VAL A 95 -14.05 14.15 16.71
CA VAL A 95 -13.29 14.41 17.95
C VAL A 95 -13.25 13.20 18.88
N PRO A 96 -12.20 13.04 19.72
CA PRO A 96 -12.24 12.04 20.80
C PRO A 96 -13.45 12.27 21.71
N PHE A 97 -14.02 11.19 22.26
CA PHE A 97 -15.25 11.27 23.07
C PHE A 97 -15.19 12.30 24.20
N ALA A 98 -14.02 12.47 24.82
CA ALA A 98 -13.79 13.42 25.91
C ALA A 98 -13.98 14.89 25.52
N PHE A 99 -13.96 15.20 24.22
CA PHE A 99 -14.09 16.56 23.68
C PHE A 99 -15.40 16.79 22.93
N ALA A 100 -16.34 15.83 22.95
CA ALA A 100 -17.59 15.94 22.18
C ALA A 100 -18.44 17.15 22.61
N ASP A 101 -18.57 17.38 23.92
CA ASP A 101 -19.34 18.50 24.46
C ASP A 101 -18.62 19.83 24.20
N GLU A 102 -17.29 19.89 24.38
CA GLU A 102 -16.50 21.08 24.06
C GLU A 102 -16.58 21.46 22.57
N ALA A 103 -16.54 20.47 21.68
CA ALA A 103 -16.72 20.67 20.25
C ALA A 103 -18.14 21.17 19.90
N CYS A 104 -19.16 20.68 20.60
CA CYS A 104 -20.54 21.15 20.44
C CYS A 104 -20.66 22.64 20.81
N GLU A 105 -20.12 23.05 21.96
CA GLU A 105 -20.14 24.46 22.39
C GLU A 105 -19.29 25.35 21.47
N ALA A 106 -18.12 24.88 21.02
CA ALA A 106 -17.28 25.63 20.09
C ALA A 106 -17.97 25.87 18.74
N LEU A 107 -18.63 24.86 18.17
CA LEU A 107 -19.42 25.01 16.93
C LEU A 107 -20.63 25.92 17.14
N ARG A 108 -21.28 25.86 18.30
CA ARG A 108 -22.39 26.73 18.66
C ARG A 108 -21.96 28.20 18.70
N ALA A 109 -20.89 28.52 19.42
CA ALA A 109 -20.36 29.87 19.55
C ALA A 109 -19.89 30.42 18.18
N ALA A 110 -19.20 29.61 17.39
CA ALA A 110 -18.74 30.01 16.06
C ALA A 110 -19.92 30.30 15.11
N GLU A 111 -20.98 29.48 15.12
CA GLU A 111 -22.16 29.68 14.26
C GLU A 111 -23.06 30.83 14.72
N MET A 112 -23.23 31.02 16.03
CA MET A 112 -24.19 32.00 16.56
C MET A 112 -23.58 33.38 16.73
N ASP A 113 -22.33 33.44 17.18
CA ASP A 113 -21.66 34.65 17.63
C ASP A 113 -20.45 35.02 16.75
N GLY A 114 -20.09 34.17 15.78
CA GLY A 114 -18.86 34.32 14.99
C GLY A 114 -17.58 34.09 15.81
N ASP A 115 -17.71 33.58 17.05
CA ASP A 115 -16.58 33.38 17.95
C ASP A 115 -15.90 32.03 17.70
N VAL A 116 -14.75 32.07 17.04
CA VAL A 116 -13.94 30.88 16.73
C VAL A 116 -12.95 30.49 17.83
N THR A 117 -12.87 31.24 18.94
CA THR A 117 -11.87 31.01 19.99
C THR A 117 -12.00 29.63 20.64
N GLY A 118 -13.23 29.11 20.74
CA GLY A 118 -13.48 27.74 21.21
C GLY A 118 -12.86 26.68 20.31
N LEU A 119 -12.89 26.88 18.99
CA LEU A 119 -12.29 25.98 18.01
C LEU A 119 -10.76 26.04 18.08
N ASP A 120 -10.18 27.23 18.21
CA ASP A 120 -8.73 27.39 18.36
C ASP A 120 -8.21 26.78 19.68
N ALA A 121 -8.98 26.93 20.77
CA ALA A 121 -8.68 26.30 22.05
C ALA A 121 -8.73 24.77 21.96
N LEU A 122 -9.75 24.22 21.29
CA LEU A 122 -9.87 22.78 21.05
C LEU A 122 -8.74 22.26 20.15
N THR A 123 -8.39 23.00 19.10
CA THR A 123 -7.23 22.72 18.22
C THR A 123 -5.96 22.57 19.05
N THR A 124 -5.72 23.50 19.97
CA THR A 124 -4.54 23.48 20.86
C THR A 124 -4.53 22.26 21.78
N LYS A 125 -5.68 21.87 22.35
CA LYS A 125 -5.80 20.67 23.20
C LYS A 125 -5.56 19.38 22.43
N LEU A 126 -5.97 19.33 21.16
CA LEU A 126 -5.84 18.16 20.30
C LEU A 126 -4.49 18.09 19.59
N ALA A 127 -3.73 19.18 19.59
CA ALA A 127 -2.46 19.30 18.89
C ALA A 127 -1.48 18.19 19.26
N VAL A 128 -1.01 17.51 18.23
CA VAL A 128 0.04 16.50 18.33
C VAL A 128 1.39 17.20 18.11
N PRO A 129 2.46 16.88 18.88
CA PRO A 129 3.76 17.54 18.76
C PRO A 129 4.55 17.07 17.52
N LEU A 130 3.94 17.16 16.34
CA LEU A 130 4.50 16.74 15.06
C LEU A 130 5.82 17.43 14.74
N ASP A 131 5.94 18.73 15.05
CA ASP A 131 7.18 19.48 14.81
C ASP A 131 8.34 18.90 15.59
N ARG A 132 8.12 18.54 16.86
CA ARG A 132 9.12 17.89 17.69
C ARG A 132 9.46 16.48 17.21
N TRP A 133 8.46 15.72 16.77
CA TRP A 133 8.64 14.34 16.29
C TRP A 133 9.31 14.25 14.92
N LEU A 134 9.09 15.25 14.08
CA LEU A 134 9.63 15.33 12.73
C LEU A 134 10.83 16.26 12.61
N ALA A 135 11.32 16.83 13.71
CA ALA A 135 12.53 17.63 13.72
C ALA A 135 13.76 16.81 13.25
N PRO A 136 14.84 17.47 12.77
CA PRO A 136 16.09 16.83 12.40
C PRO A 136 16.69 16.00 13.54
N GLY A 137 17.21 14.80 13.23
CA GLY A 137 17.86 13.87 14.17
C GLY A 137 17.09 12.58 14.43
N GLU A 138 17.77 11.56 14.96
CA GLU A 138 17.14 10.29 15.35
C GLU A 138 16.48 10.41 16.72
N ARG A 139 15.26 9.87 16.87
CA ARG A 139 14.58 9.83 18.17
C ARG A 139 13.68 8.62 18.31
N GLN A 140 13.47 8.22 19.56
CA GLN A 140 12.52 7.18 19.93
C GLN A 140 11.24 7.80 20.49
N LEU A 141 10.11 7.47 19.86
CA LEU A 141 8.77 7.74 20.39
C LEU A 141 8.28 6.48 21.10
N ARG A 142 7.80 6.60 22.33
CA ARG A 142 7.39 5.49 23.19
C ARG A 142 5.87 5.39 23.26
N ARG A 143 5.37 4.17 23.07
CA ARG A 143 3.94 3.87 23.23
C ARG A 143 3.55 4.00 24.70
N GLY A 144 2.41 4.64 24.96
CA GLY A 144 1.92 4.99 26.30
C GLY A 144 2.50 6.30 26.85
N ILE A 145 3.45 6.93 26.15
CA ILE A 145 4.00 8.25 26.51
C ILE A 145 3.71 9.24 25.38
N ASP A 146 4.22 8.95 24.17
CA ASP A 146 4.10 9.84 23.01
C ASP A 146 2.86 9.51 22.16
N PHE A 147 2.47 8.23 22.11
CA PHE A 147 1.31 7.76 21.33
C PHE A 147 0.69 6.53 21.97
N SER A 148 -0.57 6.21 21.71
CA SER A 148 -1.24 5.03 22.29
C SER A 148 -1.53 3.92 21.27
N GLY A 149 -1.60 4.27 19.98
CA GLY A 149 -1.87 3.34 18.89
C GLY A 149 -0.79 2.29 18.64
N PRO A 150 -1.01 1.34 17.70
CA PRO A 150 0.01 0.38 17.29
C PRO A 150 1.23 1.08 16.67
N PRO A 151 2.48 0.69 17.03
CA PRO A 151 3.69 1.34 16.49
C PRO A 151 3.79 1.35 14.96
N SER A 152 3.25 0.32 14.29
CA SER A 152 3.21 0.25 12.82
C SER A 152 2.26 1.28 12.21
N SER A 153 1.10 1.53 12.83
CA SER A 153 0.15 2.56 12.42
C SER A 153 0.73 3.95 12.65
N MET A 154 1.33 4.18 13.83
CA MET A 154 2.03 5.42 14.16
C MET A 154 3.15 5.74 13.15
N LEU A 155 3.96 4.75 12.78
CA LEU A 155 5.01 4.96 11.77
C LEU A 155 4.43 5.30 10.38
N LYS A 156 3.30 4.71 9.98
CA LYS A 156 2.62 5.07 8.73
C LYS A 156 2.10 6.50 8.76
N PHE A 157 1.46 6.88 9.86
CA PHE A 157 0.99 8.25 10.12
C PHE A 157 2.14 9.27 10.02
N LEU A 158 3.24 9.03 10.72
CA LEU A 158 4.41 9.92 10.69
C LEU A 158 5.04 10.00 9.30
N ARG A 159 5.05 8.90 8.52
CA ARG A 159 5.53 8.93 7.13
C ARG A 159 4.66 9.82 6.25
N TYR A 160 3.34 9.73 6.40
CA TYR A 160 2.40 10.59 5.68
C TYR A 160 2.60 12.07 6.05
N ARG A 161 2.65 12.39 7.35
CA ARG A 161 2.87 13.78 7.81
C ARG A 161 4.27 14.31 7.44
N ALA A 162 5.29 13.48 7.45
CA ALA A 162 6.62 13.85 6.94
C ALA A 162 6.57 14.17 5.45
N ASP A 163 5.89 13.34 4.65
CA ASP A 163 5.81 13.53 3.21
C ASP A 163 5.11 14.84 2.83
N ALA A 164 4.00 15.16 3.49
CA ALA A 164 3.28 16.42 3.33
C ALA A 164 4.14 17.66 3.65
N ARG A 165 5.16 17.49 4.51
CA ARG A 165 6.14 18.53 4.87
C ARG A 165 7.39 18.52 3.98
N GLY A 166 7.38 17.78 2.88
CA GLY A 166 8.54 17.66 2.00
C GLY A 166 9.69 16.84 2.60
N LEU A 167 9.42 16.02 3.61
CA LEU A 167 10.41 15.17 4.27
C LEU A 167 10.26 13.71 3.86
N ARG A 168 11.35 12.96 3.99
CA ARG A 168 11.36 11.50 3.95
C ARG A 168 11.62 11.00 5.38
N LEU A 169 10.70 10.19 5.90
CA LEU A 169 10.88 9.61 7.24
C LEU A 169 11.52 8.22 7.16
N ASN A 170 12.79 8.12 7.56
CA ASN A 170 13.41 6.83 7.85
C ASN A 170 13.02 6.42 9.27
N GLY A 171 12.08 5.49 9.39
CA GLY A 171 11.62 5.06 10.72
C GLY A 171 11.36 3.57 10.80
N ARG A 172 11.37 3.07 12.04
CA ARG A 172 11.20 1.66 12.39
C ARG A 172 10.25 1.54 13.58
N ALA A 173 9.22 0.73 13.40
CA ALA A 173 8.35 0.30 14.49
C ALA A 173 8.98 -0.90 15.20
N VAL A 174 9.06 -0.84 16.52
CA VAL A 174 9.47 -1.94 17.40
C VAL A 174 8.37 -2.15 18.45
N PRO A 175 8.34 -3.30 19.17
CA PRO A 175 7.40 -3.46 20.27
C PRO A 175 7.48 -2.28 21.25
N GLY A 176 6.37 -1.58 21.43
CA GLY A 176 6.26 -0.45 22.37
C GLY A 176 6.91 0.87 21.93
N ALA A 177 7.52 1.00 20.74
CA ALA A 177 8.13 2.26 20.32
C ALA A 177 8.26 2.42 18.79
N VAL A 178 8.47 3.66 18.35
CA VAL A 178 8.81 4.01 16.96
C VAL A 178 10.09 4.84 16.96
N TRP A 179 11.11 4.36 16.25
CA TRP A 179 12.31 5.13 15.96
C TRP A 179 12.10 5.93 14.68
N VAL A 180 12.42 7.22 14.69
CA VAL A 180 12.27 8.10 13.52
C VAL A 180 13.52 8.93 13.29
N SER A 181 13.89 9.06 12.02
CA SER A 181 14.97 9.91 11.51
C SER A 181 14.44 10.58 10.23
N PRO A 182 13.84 11.77 10.36
CA PRO A 182 13.36 12.56 9.23
C PRO A 182 14.54 13.17 8.46
N VAL A 183 14.50 13.10 7.14
CA VAL A 183 15.52 13.71 6.27
C VAL A 183 14.85 14.47 5.14
N MET A 184 15.40 15.61 4.74
CA MET A 184 14.95 16.31 3.54
C MET A 184 15.71 15.80 2.31
N PRO A 185 15.04 15.18 1.32
CA PRO A 185 15.71 14.72 0.09
C PRO A 185 16.34 15.89 -0.69
N PRO A 186 17.51 15.71 -1.33
CA PRO A 186 18.15 16.77 -2.11
C PRO A 186 17.25 17.36 -3.20
N ALA A 187 16.44 16.53 -3.89
CA ALA A 187 15.51 17.02 -4.91
C ALA A 187 14.45 17.98 -4.32
N ARG A 188 13.94 17.69 -3.11
CA ARG A 188 12.96 18.56 -2.44
C ARG A 188 13.58 19.86 -1.94
N ARG A 189 14.84 19.81 -1.50
CA ARG A 189 15.62 21.01 -1.17
C ARG A 189 15.76 21.94 -2.38
N HIS A 190 16.11 21.39 -3.55
CA HIS A 190 16.21 22.18 -4.79
C HIS A 190 14.86 22.78 -5.20
N LEU A 191 13.79 21.96 -5.24
CA LEU A 191 12.46 22.44 -5.61
C LEU A 191 11.97 23.58 -4.72
N ARG A 192 12.19 23.50 -3.40
CA ARG A 192 11.81 24.59 -2.50
C ARG A 192 12.66 25.84 -2.70
N ALA A 193 13.95 25.70 -3.00
CA ALA A 193 14.82 26.84 -3.28
C ALA A 193 14.43 27.55 -4.59
N GLU A 194 14.00 26.78 -5.59
CA GLU A 194 13.58 27.27 -6.91
C GLU A 194 12.17 27.87 -6.88
N PHE A 195 11.25 27.26 -6.11
CA PHE A 195 9.83 27.68 -6.03
C PHE A 195 9.39 27.86 -4.56
N PRO A 196 9.89 28.90 -3.85
CA PRO A 196 9.67 29.06 -2.42
C PRO A 196 8.21 29.29 -2.04
N GLU A 197 7.44 30.01 -2.85
CA GLU A 197 6.01 30.28 -2.61
C GLU A 197 5.16 29.02 -2.77
N GLN A 198 5.43 28.21 -3.81
CA GLN A 198 4.69 26.97 -4.08
C GLN A 198 4.92 25.91 -2.99
N PHE A 199 6.13 25.87 -2.42
CA PHE A 199 6.52 24.90 -1.40
C PHE A 199 6.71 25.51 -0.01
N ALA A 200 6.07 26.64 0.27
CA ALA A 200 6.16 27.34 1.57
C ALA A 200 5.79 26.43 2.76
N HIS A 201 4.83 25.53 2.54
CA HIS A 201 4.32 24.55 3.52
C HIS A 201 5.29 23.40 3.85
N TRP A 202 6.40 23.23 3.12
CA TRP A 202 7.40 22.22 3.47
C TRP A 202 8.15 22.61 4.76
N ALA A 203 9.04 21.74 5.26
CA ALA A 203 9.95 22.11 6.33
C ALA A 203 11.13 22.95 5.81
N ASP A 204 11.66 23.86 6.63
CA ASP A 204 12.81 24.69 6.25
C ASP A 204 14.05 23.81 5.98
N PRO A 205 14.67 23.88 4.78
CA PRO A 205 15.87 23.12 4.47
C PRO A 205 17.06 23.39 5.40
N ALA A 206 17.18 24.59 5.96
CA ALA A 206 18.30 24.99 6.82
C ALA A 206 18.38 24.11 8.07
N LEU A 207 17.23 23.83 8.69
CA LEU A 207 17.13 22.95 9.86
C LEU A 207 17.74 21.55 9.63
N TYR A 208 17.66 21.04 8.39
CA TYR A 208 18.15 19.70 8.04
C TYR A 208 19.55 19.71 7.40
N ALA A 209 20.10 20.87 7.09
CA ALA A 209 21.46 21.00 6.57
C ALA A 209 22.50 21.12 7.68
N GLU A 210 22.11 21.71 8.81
CA GLU A 210 23.01 22.03 9.94
C GLU A 210 23.05 20.95 11.03
N HIS A 211 22.16 19.96 10.95
CA HIS A 211 22.07 18.93 11.99
C HIS A 211 23.27 17.97 11.95
N GLN A 212 24.12 18.05 12.98
CA GLN A 212 25.10 17.02 13.32
C GLN A 212 24.53 16.16 14.45
N ASP A 213 24.59 14.84 14.29
CA ASP A 213 24.10 13.90 15.30
C ASP A 213 24.92 14.09 16.61
N PRO A 214 24.31 14.38 17.75
CA PRO A 214 25.02 14.49 19.03
C PRO A 214 25.58 13.11 19.45
N ASP A 215 26.81 13.08 19.98
CA ASP A 215 27.47 11.83 20.40
C ASP A 215 26.72 11.05 21.51
N ASP A 216 25.82 11.72 22.25
CA ASP A 216 25.10 11.20 23.42
C ASP A 216 23.64 10.76 23.15
N GLU A 217 23.16 10.76 21.89
CA GLU A 217 21.79 10.32 21.60
C GLU A 217 21.63 8.79 21.77
N PRO A 218 20.47 8.33 22.29
CA PRO A 218 20.23 6.91 22.50
C PRO A 218 20.34 6.15 21.18
N PHE A 219 21.44 5.43 21.02
CA PHE A 219 21.74 4.70 19.80
C PHE A 219 20.66 3.64 19.56
N ARG A 220 20.13 3.58 18.35
CA ARG A 220 19.21 2.52 17.93
C ARG A 220 19.84 1.16 18.26
N PRO A 221 19.13 0.23 18.95
CA PRO A 221 19.60 -1.13 19.13
C PRO A 221 19.98 -1.75 17.78
N TYR A 222 21.23 -2.14 17.61
CA TYR A 222 21.72 -2.76 16.38
C TYR A 222 21.02 -4.10 16.19
N VAL A 223 20.11 -4.18 15.21
CA VAL A 223 19.45 -5.43 14.82
C VAL A 223 19.74 -5.66 13.34
N GLY A 224 21.01 -5.99 13.05
CA GLY A 224 21.50 -6.42 11.74
C GLY A 224 21.11 -5.52 10.58
N GLY A 225 21.93 -4.51 10.27
CA GLY A 225 21.70 -3.69 9.09
C GLY A 225 22.78 -2.66 8.78
N ARG A 226 23.46 -2.92 7.66
CA ARG A 226 24.27 -2.01 6.83
C ARG A 226 25.49 -1.39 7.52
N ASP A 227 26.62 -2.06 7.39
CA ASP A 227 27.89 -1.35 7.34
C ASP A 227 27.87 -0.38 6.16
N ARG A 228 28.14 0.88 6.52
CA ARG A 228 28.71 1.88 5.62
C ARG A 228 30.11 1.41 5.22
N ASP A 229 30.53 1.89 4.04
CA ASP A 229 31.89 1.85 3.49
C ASP A 229 32.21 0.68 2.55
N GLN A 230 31.99 0.95 1.26
CA GLN A 230 33.07 0.96 0.25
C GLN A 230 32.50 1.59 -1.03
N HIS A 231 32.85 2.86 -1.25
CA HIS A 231 32.61 3.57 -2.49
C HIS A 231 33.54 3.01 -3.59
N THR A 232 32.96 2.48 -4.66
CA THR A 232 33.61 2.42 -5.98
C THR A 232 32.93 3.47 -6.84
N ALA A 233 33.71 4.35 -7.48
CA ALA A 233 33.19 5.43 -8.32
C ALA A 233 32.32 4.88 -9.47
N PRO A 234 31.15 5.48 -9.78
CA PRO A 234 30.36 5.08 -10.93
C PRO A 234 30.97 5.60 -12.23
N GLU A 235 31.12 4.72 -13.22
CA GLU A 235 31.36 5.12 -14.61
C GLU A 235 30.15 5.92 -15.16
N PRO A 236 30.36 6.94 -16.01
CA PRO A 236 29.28 7.79 -16.50
C PRO A 236 28.39 7.01 -17.48
N VAL A 237 27.10 7.00 -17.18
CA VAL A 237 26.06 6.39 -18.01
C VAL A 237 25.76 7.29 -19.21
N GLN A 238 25.89 6.75 -20.43
CA GLN A 238 25.33 7.35 -21.62
C GLN A 238 23.80 7.17 -21.63
N PHE A 239 23.08 8.27 -21.80
CA PHE A 239 21.65 8.25 -22.02
C PHE A 239 21.38 8.15 -23.52
N LEU A 240 20.64 7.11 -23.92
CA LEU A 240 20.01 7.03 -25.23
C LEU A 240 18.55 7.46 -25.06
N ASP A 241 18.13 8.48 -25.81
CA ASP A 241 16.73 8.87 -25.89
C ASP A 241 15.93 7.73 -26.53
N ALA A 242 15.14 7.05 -25.71
CA ALA A 242 14.04 6.24 -26.20
C ALA A 242 12.87 7.20 -26.45
N GLN A 243 12.62 7.53 -27.71
CA GLN A 243 11.34 8.11 -28.12
C GLN A 243 10.23 7.16 -27.66
N ALA A 244 9.52 7.53 -26.60
CA ALA A 244 8.32 6.85 -26.15
C ALA A 244 7.23 7.14 -27.17
N ASP A 245 6.87 6.12 -27.95
CA ASP A 245 5.71 6.16 -28.84
C ASP A 245 4.46 6.34 -27.95
N ASP A 246 3.92 7.56 -27.93
CA ASP A 246 2.80 8.03 -27.09
C ASP A 246 1.46 7.46 -27.58
N ARG A 247 1.34 6.13 -27.65
CA ARG A 247 0.10 5.43 -28.00
C ARG A 247 -0.77 5.26 -26.75
N ARG A 248 -1.52 6.31 -26.43
CA ARG A 248 -2.45 6.44 -25.28
C ARG A 248 -3.71 5.58 -25.31
N ASP A 249 -3.79 4.48 -26.07
CA ASP A 249 -5.09 3.82 -26.27
C ASP A 249 -5.17 2.29 -26.10
N LYS A 250 -4.13 1.60 -25.62
CA LYS A 250 -4.24 0.16 -25.32
C LYS A 250 -3.44 -0.21 -24.09
N SER A 251 -4.09 -0.86 -23.13
CA SER A 251 -3.52 -1.45 -21.91
C SER A 251 -2.04 -1.81 -22.02
N CYS A 252 -1.18 -1.26 -21.16
CA CYS A 252 0.24 -1.65 -21.07
C CYS A 252 0.35 -3.17 -20.94
N SER A 253 1.24 -3.81 -21.70
CA SER A 253 1.55 -5.25 -21.60
C SER A 253 2.10 -5.66 -20.23
N CYS A 254 2.57 -4.70 -19.44
CA CYS A 254 2.92 -4.88 -18.03
C CYS A 254 1.70 -5.11 -17.12
N GLY A 255 0.48 -4.98 -17.67
CA GLY A 255 -0.79 -5.18 -16.97
C GLY A 255 -1.10 -4.13 -15.91
N PHE A 256 -0.40 -3.00 -15.94
CA PHE A 256 -0.69 -1.86 -15.06
C PHE A 256 -1.94 -1.16 -15.58
N TYR A 257 -2.98 -1.15 -14.75
CA TYR A 257 -4.22 -0.41 -14.98
C TYR A 257 -4.52 0.39 -13.71
N ASP A 258 -4.52 1.71 -13.82
CA ASP A 258 -5.02 2.61 -12.78
C ASP A 258 -6.21 3.37 -13.36
N PRO A 259 -7.46 2.95 -13.06
CA PRO A 259 -8.66 3.55 -13.66
C PRO A 259 -8.92 4.99 -13.21
N TRP A 260 -8.18 5.51 -12.23
CA TRP A 260 -8.51 6.75 -11.53
C TRP A 260 -7.43 7.82 -11.61
N ASP A 261 -6.32 7.58 -12.33
CA ASP A 261 -5.20 8.52 -12.33
C ASP A 261 -4.34 8.40 -13.61
N ASP A 262 -4.71 9.15 -14.64
CA ASP A 262 -3.93 9.33 -15.88
C ASP A 262 -2.53 9.93 -15.64
N SER A 263 -2.21 10.38 -14.41
CA SER A 263 -0.95 11.05 -14.08
C SER A 263 0.08 10.16 -13.37
N ASN A 264 -0.21 8.87 -13.11
CA ASN A 264 0.69 8.01 -12.34
C ASN A 264 1.85 7.37 -13.13
N THR A 265 2.47 8.15 -14.02
CA THR A 265 3.58 7.75 -14.91
C THR A 265 4.73 7.12 -14.15
N ALA A 266 5.05 7.60 -12.94
CA ALA A 266 6.15 7.08 -12.13
C ALA A 266 5.88 5.66 -11.59
N ARG A 267 4.66 5.39 -11.11
CA ARG A 267 4.29 4.04 -10.64
C ARG A 267 4.13 3.07 -11.80
N HIS A 268 3.59 3.54 -12.92
CA HIS A 268 3.54 2.77 -14.15
C HIS A 268 4.96 2.42 -14.64
N ALA A 269 5.87 3.39 -14.75
CA ALA A 269 7.27 3.16 -15.13
C ALA A 269 7.96 2.17 -14.19
N GLN A 270 7.76 2.29 -12.88
CA GLN A 270 8.32 1.32 -11.92
C GLN A 270 7.74 -0.09 -12.10
N ALA A 271 6.43 -0.20 -12.36
CA ALA A 271 5.78 -1.48 -12.64
C ALA A 271 6.30 -2.09 -13.95
N HIS A 272 6.45 -1.27 -14.98
CA HIS A 272 6.99 -1.67 -16.28
C HIS A 272 8.43 -2.16 -16.14
N MET A 273 9.28 -1.44 -15.41
CA MET A 273 10.65 -1.86 -15.13
C MET A 273 10.68 -3.21 -14.43
N ARG A 274 9.88 -3.44 -13.39
CA ARG A 274 9.83 -4.74 -12.70
C ARG A 274 9.31 -5.87 -13.58
N TRP A 275 8.35 -5.60 -14.45
CA TRP A 275 7.86 -6.58 -15.43
C TRP A 275 8.93 -6.92 -16.47
N ALA A 276 9.70 -5.92 -16.90
CA ALA A 276 10.76 -6.09 -17.90
C ALA A 276 12.02 -6.76 -17.35
N THR A 277 12.43 -6.40 -16.11
CA THR A 277 13.70 -6.79 -15.50
C THR A 277 13.62 -7.69 -14.29
N GLY A 278 12.41 -7.97 -13.80
CA GLY A 278 12.19 -8.81 -12.64
C GLY A 278 12.23 -8.04 -11.31
N VAL A 279 12.29 -8.79 -10.21
CA VAL A 279 12.26 -8.24 -8.84
C VAL A 279 13.65 -8.27 -8.23
N SER A 280 14.14 -7.13 -7.74
CA SER A 280 15.44 -7.08 -7.06
C SER A 280 15.46 -7.98 -5.83
N VAL A 281 16.50 -8.82 -5.70
CA VAL A 281 16.70 -9.67 -4.53
C VAL A 281 17.08 -8.78 -3.33
N PRO A 282 16.31 -8.79 -2.22
CA PRO A 282 16.64 -8.00 -1.03
C PRO A 282 18.01 -8.39 -0.45
N ARG A 283 18.78 -7.42 0.06
CA ARG A 283 20.13 -7.68 0.59
C ARG A 283 20.17 -8.63 1.79
N ASN A 284 19.06 -8.77 2.52
CA ASN A 284 18.90 -9.71 3.63
C ASN A 284 18.44 -11.11 3.18
N VAL A 285 18.37 -11.37 1.87
CA VAL A 285 18.20 -12.70 1.29
C VAL A 285 19.58 -13.23 0.93
N HIS A 286 20.07 -14.19 1.70
CA HIS A 286 21.31 -14.88 1.40
C HIS A 286 21.05 -16.01 0.40
N TRP A 287 21.52 -15.82 -0.83
CA TRP A 287 21.39 -16.79 -1.91
C TRP A 287 22.66 -17.65 -1.97
N TYR A 288 22.66 -18.77 -1.23
CA TYR A 288 23.86 -19.56 -0.93
C TYR A 288 24.47 -20.31 -2.13
N GLY A 289 23.76 -20.42 -3.25
CA GLY A 289 24.29 -21.01 -4.48
C GLY A 289 23.20 -21.32 -5.51
N GLY A 290 23.62 -21.58 -6.75
CA GLY A 290 22.73 -21.93 -7.87
C GLY A 290 21.87 -20.78 -8.39
N LYS A 291 21.22 -21.00 -9.54
CA LYS A 291 20.36 -19.99 -10.17
C LYS A 291 18.91 -20.03 -9.71
N ILE A 292 18.48 -21.11 -9.06
CA ILE A 292 17.08 -21.33 -8.69
C ILE A 292 16.98 -21.60 -7.19
N ALA A 293 16.11 -20.85 -6.51
CA ALA A 293 15.77 -21.07 -5.10
C ALA A 293 14.35 -21.64 -4.99
N VAL A 294 14.13 -22.53 -4.04
CA VAL A 294 12.81 -23.08 -3.70
C VAL A 294 12.32 -22.44 -2.41
N VAL A 295 11.10 -21.91 -2.42
CA VAL A 295 10.47 -21.18 -1.31
C VAL A 295 9.15 -21.86 -0.98
N ALA A 296 9.09 -22.49 0.20
CA ALA A 296 7.86 -23.09 0.74
C ALA A 296 7.04 -22.06 1.55
N THR A 297 5.78 -22.38 1.87
CA THR A 297 4.94 -21.55 2.74
C THR A 297 5.49 -21.39 4.16
N THR A 298 6.33 -22.34 4.59
CA THR A 298 7.07 -22.38 5.86
C THR A 298 8.44 -21.69 5.80
N SER A 299 8.89 -21.24 4.62
CA SER A 299 10.19 -20.55 4.48
C SER A 299 10.24 -19.22 5.24
N PRO A 300 11.44 -18.69 5.54
CA PRO A 300 11.58 -17.41 6.22
C PRO A 300 10.78 -16.29 5.54
N THR A 301 10.17 -15.41 6.33
CA THR A 301 9.26 -14.35 5.84
C THR A 301 9.87 -13.48 4.74
N VAL A 302 11.19 -13.25 4.75
CA VAL A 302 11.87 -12.49 3.69
C VAL A 302 11.80 -13.19 2.33
N TRP A 303 11.99 -14.51 2.28
CA TRP A 303 11.87 -15.30 1.05
C TRP A 303 10.43 -15.37 0.56
N ARG A 304 9.48 -15.51 1.47
CA ARG A 304 8.04 -15.52 1.13
C ARG A 304 7.57 -14.18 0.57
N LYS A 305 8.07 -13.06 1.12
CA LYS A 305 7.82 -11.72 0.58
C LYS A 305 8.43 -11.54 -0.82
N LEU A 306 9.64 -12.05 -1.06
CA LEU A 306 10.25 -12.02 -2.39
C LEU A 306 9.44 -12.85 -3.40
N ALA A 307 9.03 -14.07 -3.02
CA ALA A 307 8.17 -14.91 -3.86
C ALA A 307 6.82 -14.26 -4.15
N TYR A 308 6.18 -13.63 -3.15
CA TYR A 308 4.95 -12.87 -3.33
C TYR A 308 5.14 -11.69 -4.31
N GLN A 309 6.23 -10.93 -4.20
CA GLN A 309 6.52 -9.84 -5.12
C GLN A 309 6.70 -10.34 -6.56
N ALA A 310 7.33 -11.50 -6.74
CA ALA A 310 7.47 -12.13 -8.05
C ALA A 310 6.12 -12.65 -8.58
N ALA A 311 5.25 -13.18 -7.72
CA ALA A 311 3.90 -13.65 -8.06
C ALA A 311 2.96 -12.51 -8.51
N LEU A 312 3.21 -11.26 -8.08
CA LEU A 312 2.45 -10.10 -8.54
C LEU A 312 2.72 -9.72 -10.00
N LEU A 313 3.86 -10.13 -10.59
CA LEU A 313 4.18 -9.83 -11.98
C LEU A 313 3.23 -10.52 -12.97
N PRO A 314 3.08 -11.87 -12.93
CA PRO A 314 2.10 -12.53 -13.79
C PRO A 314 0.65 -12.13 -13.47
N LYS A 315 0.34 -11.80 -12.20
CA LYS A 315 -0.98 -11.32 -11.79
C LYS A 315 -1.39 -10.08 -12.57
N ARG A 316 -0.49 -9.12 -12.67
CA ARG A 316 -0.72 -7.88 -13.41
C ARG A 316 -0.85 -8.18 -14.90
N GLU A 317 0.13 -8.88 -15.49
CA GLU A 317 0.14 -9.17 -16.94
C GLU A 317 -1.11 -9.93 -17.42
N ASN A 318 -1.67 -10.84 -16.61
CA ASN A 318 -2.81 -11.68 -17.01
C ASN A 318 -4.11 -11.36 -16.27
N HIS A 319 -4.14 -10.28 -15.47
CA HIS A 319 -5.32 -9.75 -14.80
C HIS A 319 -6.14 -10.76 -13.95
N TYR A 320 -5.50 -11.70 -13.26
CA TYR A 320 -6.21 -12.60 -12.35
C TYR A 320 -6.31 -12.05 -10.91
N ASP A 321 -7.30 -12.50 -10.13
CA ASP A 321 -7.76 -11.80 -8.93
C ASP A 321 -6.82 -11.88 -7.71
N PHE A 322 -6.03 -12.95 -7.57
CA PHE A 322 -5.19 -13.23 -6.39
C PHE A 322 -3.74 -13.55 -6.78
N ALA A 323 -2.77 -13.28 -5.89
CA ALA A 323 -1.39 -13.70 -6.15
C ALA A 323 -1.28 -15.22 -6.03
N SER A 324 -0.58 -15.88 -6.97
CA SER A 324 -0.44 -17.34 -7.01
C SER A 324 0.47 -17.93 -5.92
N PHE A 325 0.99 -17.08 -5.03
CA PHE A 325 1.73 -17.44 -3.83
C PHE A 325 1.49 -16.38 -2.75
N GLY A 326 0.95 -16.76 -1.59
CA GLY A 326 0.57 -15.84 -0.51
C GLY A 326 1.66 -15.61 0.55
N VAL A 327 1.53 -14.52 1.32
CA VAL A 327 2.32 -14.27 2.55
C VAL A 327 1.46 -14.65 3.76
N GLY A 328 1.13 -15.95 3.90
CA GLY A 328 0.29 -16.47 4.99
C GLY A 328 1.04 -16.65 6.33
N VAL A 329 0.39 -17.26 7.31
CA VAL A 329 0.91 -17.46 8.68
C VAL A 329 1.87 -18.67 8.77
N GLY A 330 2.73 -18.92 7.79
CA GLY A 330 3.78 -19.94 7.89
C GLY A 330 3.31 -21.39 8.07
N GLU A 331 2.00 -21.63 8.14
CA GLU A 331 1.43 -22.96 8.30
C GLU A 331 1.62 -23.77 7.02
N PRO A 332 1.92 -25.08 7.14
CA PRO A 332 1.93 -25.98 6.00
C PRO A 332 0.54 -25.94 5.34
N VAL A 333 0.51 -25.77 4.03
CA VAL A 333 -0.72 -25.95 3.26
C VAL A 333 -0.77 -27.41 2.82
N ASP A 334 -1.93 -28.04 2.89
CA ASP A 334 -2.13 -29.48 2.65
C ASP A 334 -1.64 -29.97 1.26
N ASN A 335 -1.47 -29.05 0.30
CA ASN A 335 -1.07 -29.36 -1.08
C ASN A 335 0.42 -29.11 -1.40
N ASN A 336 1.29 -28.90 -0.39
CA ASN A 336 2.73 -28.67 -0.60
C ASN A 336 3.05 -27.53 -1.59
N LEU A 337 2.32 -26.41 -1.48
CA LEU A 337 2.55 -25.22 -2.29
C LEU A 337 3.97 -24.65 -2.07
N ARG A 338 4.68 -24.45 -3.19
CA ARG A 338 6.05 -23.92 -3.22
C ARG A 338 6.28 -23.05 -4.45
N ALA A 339 7.16 -22.06 -4.31
CA ALA A 339 7.59 -21.19 -5.39
C ALA A 339 9.05 -21.46 -5.75
N TYR A 340 9.35 -21.49 -7.04
CA TYR A 340 10.70 -21.53 -7.59
C TYR A 340 11.03 -20.13 -8.11
N LEU A 341 12.18 -19.59 -7.72
CA LEU A 341 12.65 -18.26 -8.11
C LEU A 341 13.94 -18.40 -8.90
N TYR A 342 13.97 -17.94 -10.15
CA TYR A 342 15.18 -17.91 -10.96
C TYR A 342 15.86 -16.55 -10.83
N ARG A 343 17.10 -16.53 -10.37
CA ARG A 343 17.92 -15.33 -10.23
C ARG A 343 18.87 -15.18 -11.41
N ASP A 344 18.90 -13.97 -11.95
CA ASP A 344 20.00 -13.52 -12.79
C ASP A 344 21.16 -13.03 -11.91
N GLU A 345 22.33 -13.64 -12.09
CA GLU A 345 23.49 -13.38 -11.22
C GLU A 345 24.04 -11.96 -11.40
N ALA A 346 24.09 -11.49 -12.66
CA ALA A 346 24.63 -10.19 -13.02
C ALA A 346 23.80 -9.03 -12.47
N SER A 347 22.48 -9.05 -12.70
CA SER A 347 21.58 -7.99 -12.22
C SER A 347 21.14 -8.16 -10.76
N ARG A 348 21.33 -9.33 -10.15
CA ARG A 348 20.74 -9.70 -8.84
C ARG A 348 19.21 -9.56 -8.77
N HIS A 349 18.53 -9.76 -9.89
CA HIS A 349 17.07 -9.79 -9.95
C HIS A 349 16.55 -11.22 -10.04
N VAL A 350 15.39 -11.47 -9.43
CA VAL A 350 14.54 -12.63 -9.73
C VAL A 350 13.82 -12.33 -11.04
N VAL A 351 14.22 -13.04 -12.09
CA VAL A 351 13.73 -12.85 -13.46
C VAL A 351 12.78 -13.96 -13.90
N GLY A 352 12.64 -15.02 -13.11
CA GLY A 352 11.69 -16.10 -13.34
C GLY A 352 10.98 -16.52 -12.06
N PHE A 353 9.70 -16.87 -12.18
CA PHE A 353 8.85 -17.33 -11.09
C PHE A 353 8.01 -18.52 -11.55
N VAL A 354 7.95 -19.57 -10.73
CA VAL A 354 6.99 -20.68 -10.90
C VAL A 354 6.36 -21.01 -9.56
N SER A 355 5.03 -21.03 -9.47
CA SER A 355 4.32 -21.65 -8.34
C SER A 355 3.89 -23.07 -8.70
N VAL A 356 4.10 -23.98 -7.75
CA VAL A 356 3.81 -25.41 -7.86
C VAL A 356 3.12 -25.89 -6.61
N TRP A 357 2.07 -26.69 -6.75
CA TRP A 357 1.54 -27.53 -5.67
C TRP A 357 1.56 -28.98 -6.14
N ASP A 358 1.43 -29.93 -5.23
CA ASP A 358 1.30 -31.34 -5.58
C ASP A 358 -0.18 -31.72 -5.58
N SER A 359 -0.64 -32.39 -6.64
CA SER A 359 -2.03 -32.85 -6.74
C SER A 359 -2.12 -34.17 -7.52
N PRO A 360 -3.08 -35.05 -7.16
CA PRO A 360 -3.43 -36.20 -7.98
C PRO A 360 -3.78 -35.78 -9.42
N CYS A 361 -3.06 -36.35 -10.39
CA CYS A 361 -3.27 -36.07 -11.80
C CYS A 361 -3.60 -37.37 -12.53
N ASN A 362 -4.81 -37.48 -13.04
CA ASN A 362 -5.31 -38.65 -13.77
C ASN A 362 -5.77 -38.33 -15.20
N GLN A 363 -5.69 -37.06 -15.61
CA GLN A 363 -6.09 -36.61 -16.94
C GLN A 363 -4.87 -36.18 -17.75
N TRP A 364 -4.79 -36.69 -18.97
CA TRP A 364 -3.85 -36.23 -19.99
C TRP A 364 -4.57 -35.33 -20.98
N HIS A 365 -4.06 -34.13 -21.18
CA HIS A 365 -4.58 -33.14 -22.12
C HIS A 365 -3.68 -33.10 -23.36
N PRO A 366 -4.07 -33.76 -24.47
CA PRO A 366 -3.32 -33.71 -25.72
C PRO A 366 -3.36 -32.29 -26.31
N PHE A 367 -2.27 -31.89 -26.98
CA PHE A 367 -2.23 -30.59 -27.66
C PHE A 367 -2.78 -30.63 -29.09
N ASP A 368 -2.75 -31.81 -29.70
CA ASP A 368 -3.35 -32.08 -31.01
C ASP A 368 -4.67 -32.83 -30.82
N ASP A 369 -5.65 -32.62 -31.71
CA ASP A 369 -6.96 -33.31 -31.70
C ASP A 369 -6.85 -34.82 -32.03
N SER A 370 -5.65 -35.39 -32.03
CA SER A 370 -5.48 -36.83 -32.21
C SER A 370 -5.84 -37.57 -30.93
N ASP A 371 -7.04 -38.13 -30.91
CA ASP A 371 -7.66 -38.98 -29.87
C ASP A 371 -6.91 -40.31 -29.60
N ARG A 372 -5.63 -40.41 -30.01
CA ARG A 372 -4.87 -41.66 -30.03
C ARG A 372 -4.01 -41.79 -28.79
N ASN A 373 -4.46 -42.64 -27.89
CA ASN A 373 -3.78 -43.11 -26.68
C ASN A 373 -3.53 -42.03 -25.62
N THR A 374 -4.59 -41.44 -25.10
CA THR A 374 -4.56 -40.68 -23.84
C THR A 374 -4.10 -41.63 -22.72
N PRO A 375 -2.89 -41.48 -22.15
CA PRO A 375 -2.47 -42.31 -21.04
C PRO A 375 -3.37 -42.02 -19.84
N VAL A 376 -4.10 -43.05 -19.39
CA VAL A 376 -4.87 -43.01 -18.14
C VAL A 376 -3.96 -43.56 -17.05
N SER A 377 -3.51 -42.68 -16.15
CA SER A 377 -2.80 -43.09 -14.94
C SER A 377 -3.78 -43.13 -13.78
N ARG A 378 -3.59 -44.08 -12.85
CA ARG A 378 -4.15 -43.95 -11.48
C ARG A 378 -3.64 -42.64 -10.87
N ASP A 379 -4.34 -42.13 -9.86
CA ASP A 379 -4.08 -40.88 -9.11
C ASP A 379 -2.61 -40.75 -8.63
N VAL A 380 -1.72 -40.42 -9.56
CA VAL A 380 -0.30 -40.19 -9.30
C VAL A 380 -0.18 -38.75 -8.87
N LEU A 381 0.38 -38.55 -7.68
CA LEU A 381 0.70 -37.23 -7.16
C LEU A 381 1.80 -36.63 -8.04
N ARG A 382 1.49 -35.52 -8.72
CA ARG A 382 2.44 -34.81 -9.59
C ARG A 382 2.60 -33.37 -9.13
N PRO A 383 3.79 -32.77 -9.30
CA PRO A 383 3.94 -31.32 -9.21
C PRO A 383 3.15 -30.67 -10.35
N VAL A 384 2.19 -29.83 -10.00
CA VAL A 384 1.35 -29.07 -10.93
C VAL A 384 1.89 -27.64 -11.02
N VAL A 385 2.33 -27.22 -12.21
CA VAL A 385 2.64 -25.83 -12.51
C VAL A 385 1.33 -25.04 -12.51
N ASN A 386 1.18 -24.16 -11.52
CA ASN A 386 0.05 -23.25 -11.41
C ASN A 386 0.27 -22.02 -12.28
N VAL A 387 1.29 -21.24 -11.95
CA VAL A 387 1.67 -20.04 -12.68
C VAL A 387 3.16 -20.07 -12.96
N ILE A 388 3.53 -19.80 -14.21
CA ILE A 388 4.91 -19.60 -14.64
C ILE A 388 5.07 -18.24 -15.30
N PHE A 389 6.13 -17.53 -14.94
CA PHE A 389 6.43 -16.20 -15.45
C PHE A 389 7.93 -16.05 -15.72
N THR A 390 8.26 -15.29 -16.75
CA THR A 390 9.62 -14.82 -17.04
C THR A 390 9.56 -13.35 -17.42
N ALA A 391 10.41 -12.55 -16.79
CA ALA A 391 10.57 -11.13 -17.08
C ALA A 391 10.81 -10.91 -18.57
N GLN A 392 10.24 -9.84 -19.14
CA GLN A 392 10.14 -9.67 -20.60
C GLN A 392 11.49 -9.83 -21.31
N LEU A 393 12.56 -9.19 -20.81
CA LEU A 393 13.88 -9.22 -21.45
C LEU A 393 14.62 -10.57 -21.32
N TRP A 394 14.12 -11.45 -20.45
CA TRP A 394 14.64 -12.80 -20.22
C TRP A 394 13.80 -13.90 -20.90
N ARG A 395 12.70 -13.54 -21.57
CA ARG A 395 11.92 -14.47 -22.39
C ARG A 395 12.77 -15.03 -23.53
N ARG A 396 12.44 -16.25 -23.98
CA ARG A 396 13.17 -17.00 -25.02
C ARG A 396 14.64 -17.33 -24.67
N ARG A 397 15.11 -17.07 -23.45
CA ARG A 397 16.44 -17.48 -22.95
C ARG A 397 16.41 -18.80 -22.17
N ARG A 398 15.41 -19.65 -22.43
CA ARG A 398 15.17 -20.93 -21.74
C ARG A 398 15.05 -20.83 -20.21
N VAL A 399 14.76 -19.65 -19.64
CA VAL A 399 14.58 -19.49 -18.18
C VAL A 399 13.41 -20.34 -17.69
N ALA A 400 12.24 -20.19 -18.31
CA ALA A 400 11.05 -20.95 -17.94
C ALA A 400 11.26 -22.48 -18.05
N GLN A 401 11.92 -22.95 -19.12
CA GLN A 401 12.30 -24.36 -19.27
C GLN A 401 13.20 -24.84 -18.13
N GLN A 402 14.28 -24.10 -17.82
CA GLN A 402 15.17 -24.45 -16.70
C GLN A 402 14.44 -24.51 -15.36
N MET A 403 13.41 -23.69 -15.17
CA MET A 403 12.58 -23.74 -13.96
C MET A 403 11.72 -25.00 -13.91
N VAL A 404 11.08 -25.40 -15.01
CA VAL A 404 10.31 -26.66 -15.06
C VAL A 404 11.23 -27.87 -14.89
N ASP A 405 12.42 -27.86 -15.48
CA ASP A 405 13.42 -28.90 -15.26
C ASP A 405 13.87 -28.98 -13.79
N ALA A 406 13.96 -27.84 -13.10
CA ALA A 406 14.26 -27.80 -11.67
C ALA A 406 13.09 -28.35 -10.83
N VAL A 407 11.84 -28.09 -11.21
CA VAL A 407 10.65 -28.69 -10.59
C VAL A 407 10.69 -30.21 -10.73
N ALA A 408 10.90 -30.70 -11.94
CA ALA A 408 10.97 -32.13 -12.24
C ALA A 408 12.10 -32.82 -11.46
N ARG A 409 13.30 -32.23 -11.47
CA ARG A 409 14.46 -32.74 -10.71
C ARG A 409 14.20 -32.75 -9.21
N HIS A 410 13.59 -31.70 -8.66
CA HIS A 410 13.27 -31.64 -7.24
C HIS A 410 12.22 -32.68 -6.83
N ALA A 411 11.28 -33.02 -7.73
CA ALA A 411 10.29 -34.07 -7.53
C ALA A 411 10.77 -35.49 -7.90
N GLY A 412 11.98 -35.64 -8.47
CA GLY A 412 12.51 -36.94 -8.88
C GLY A 412 11.81 -37.56 -10.10
N ILE A 413 11.22 -36.73 -10.98
CA ILE A 413 10.47 -37.16 -12.16
C ILE A 413 11.07 -36.58 -13.45
N THR A 414 10.55 -36.99 -14.60
CA THR A 414 10.90 -36.40 -15.90
C THR A 414 10.17 -35.08 -16.13
N THR A 415 10.72 -34.19 -16.96
CA THR A 415 10.08 -32.90 -17.28
C THR A 415 8.70 -33.09 -17.94
N THR A 416 8.51 -34.15 -18.74
CA THR A 416 7.23 -34.53 -19.36
C THR A 416 6.18 -35.02 -18.35
N ASP A 417 6.60 -35.40 -17.14
CA ASP A 417 5.71 -35.86 -16.07
C ASP A 417 5.19 -34.74 -15.17
N VAL A 418 5.69 -33.50 -15.35
CA VAL A 418 5.17 -32.32 -14.65
C VAL A 418 3.79 -31.97 -15.18
N ALA A 419 2.83 -31.80 -14.28
CA ALA A 419 1.46 -31.44 -14.61
C ALA A 419 1.28 -29.92 -14.71
N TRP A 420 0.19 -29.49 -15.34
CA TRP A 420 -0.09 -28.08 -15.61
C TRP A 420 -1.52 -27.73 -15.24
N SER A 421 -1.72 -26.59 -14.60
CA SER A 421 -3.05 -26.06 -14.30
C SER A 421 -3.58 -25.29 -15.51
N PRO A 422 -4.72 -25.67 -16.10
CA PRO A 422 -5.43 -24.83 -17.06
C PRO A 422 -6.12 -23.64 -16.36
N PRO A 423 -6.49 -22.58 -17.09
CA PRO A 423 -6.30 -22.36 -18.53
C PRO A 423 -4.87 -21.94 -18.90
N PHE A 424 -4.45 -22.26 -20.13
CA PHE A 424 -3.13 -21.88 -20.66
C PHE A 424 -3.16 -20.51 -21.34
N SER A 425 -2.21 -19.63 -21.00
CA SER A 425 -1.87 -18.48 -21.85
C SER A 425 -1.16 -18.94 -23.13
N THR A 426 -1.11 -18.10 -24.17
CA THR A 426 -0.39 -18.41 -25.42
C THR A 426 1.07 -18.81 -25.16
N GLY A 427 1.76 -18.08 -24.28
CA GLY A 427 3.14 -18.38 -23.89
C GLY A 427 3.24 -19.67 -23.05
N GLY A 428 2.29 -19.90 -22.15
CA GLY A 428 2.21 -21.11 -21.34
C GLY A 428 2.00 -22.37 -22.19
N ARG A 429 1.08 -22.33 -23.15
CA ARG A 429 0.83 -23.43 -24.10
C ARG A 429 2.06 -23.73 -24.94
N ALA A 430 2.69 -22.70 -25.52
CA ALA A 430 3.89 -22.88 -26.34
C ALA A 430 5.06 -23.49 -25.55
N LEU A 431 5.23 -23.08 -24.28
CA LEU A 431 6.23 -23.67 -23.39
C LEU A 431 5.88 -25.14 -23.08
N ALA A 432 4.65 -25.42 -22.65
CA ALA A 432 4.21 -26.77 -22.32
C ALA A 432 4.36 -27.73 -23.50
N GLN A 433 3.96 -27.31 -24.71
CA GLN A 433 4.17 -28.04 -25.97
C GLN A 433 5.66 -28.28 -26.26
N SER A 434 6.52 -27.29 -26.02
CA SER A 434 7.97 -27.46 -26.26
C SER A 434 8.62 -28.48 -25.32
N LEU A 435 8.06 -28.69 -24.13
CA LEU A 435 8.58 -29.62 -23.11
C LEU A 435 7.96 -31.00 -23.24
N SER A 436 6.68 -31.07 -23.64
CA SER A 436 5.94 -32.30 -23.85
C SER A 436 5.04 -32.16 -25.08
N PRO A 437 5.57 -32.44 -26.30
CA PRO A 437 4.87 -32.15 -27.55
C PRO A 437 3.52 -32.87 -27.72
N ALA A 438 3.39 -34.07 -27.16
CA ALA A 438 2.18 -34.88 -27.29
C ALA A 438 1.02 -34.40 -26.39
N GLY A 439 1.27 -33.59 -25.37
CA GLY A 439 0.29 -33.21 -24.37
C GLY A 439 0.88 -33.03 -22.98
N VAL A 440 0.03 -32.75 -22.00
CA VAL A 440 0.44 -32.58 -20.59
C VAL A 440 -0.54 -33.22 -19.64
N TRP A 441 -0.04 -33.61 -18.46
CA TRP A 441 -0.91 -33.98 -17.35
C TRP A 441 -1.62 -32.74 -16.79
N VAL A 442 -2.89 -32.89 -16.44
CA VAL A 442 -3.68 -31.86 -15.74
C VAL A 442 -4.26 -32.46 -14.45
N PRO A 443 -4.39 -31.65 -13.37
CA PRO A 443 -5.02 -32.12 -12.14
C PRO A 443 -6.48 -32.49 -12.41
N ALA A 444 -7.03 -33.43 -11.64
CA ALA A 444 -8.48 -33.63 -11.61
C ALA A 444 -9.15 -32.29 -11.22
N ASN A 445 -10.26 -31.92 -11.88
CA ASN A 445 -10.97 -30.68 -11.57
C ASN A 445 -11.25 -30.63 -10.05
N PRO A 446 -10.82 -29.57 -9.34
CA PRO A 446 -11.19 -29.42 -7.94
C PRO A 446 -12.71 -29.36 -7.86
N THR A 447 -13.28 -30.07 -6.89
CA THR A 447 -14.69 -29.85 -6.56
C THR A 447 -14.85 -28.39 -6.08
N PRO A 448 -16.01 -27.74 -6.28
CA PRO A 448 -16.19 -26.33 -5.90
C PRO A 448 -15.87 -25.99 -4.43
N GLU A 449 -15.84 -26.99 -3.54
CA GLU A 449 -15.45 -26.85 -2.14
C GLU A 449 -13.93 -26.74 -1.93
N GLU A 450 -13.11 -27.30 -2.81
CA GLU A 450 -11.64 -27.31 -2.74
C GLU A 450 -11.00 -26.09 -3.41
N ALA A 451 -11.78 -25.28 -4.13
CA ALA A 451 -11.32 -24.13 -4.91
C ALA A 451 -11.22 -22.81 -4.12
N LYS A 452 -11.41 -22.83 -2.79
CA LYS A 452 -11.18 -21.65 -1.94
C LYS A 452 -9.77 -21.70 -1.34
N PRO A 453 -8.94 -20.64 -1.51
CA PRO A 453 -7.66 -20.52 -0.81
C PRO A 453 -7.83 -20.30 0.69
#